data_AF-A0A852YGW2-F1
#
_entry.id   AF-A0A852YGW2-F1
#
_cell.length_a   1.000
_cell.length_b   1.000
_cell.length_c   1.000
_cell.angle_alpha   90.00
_cell.angle_beta   90.00
_cell.angle_gamma   90.00
#
_symmetry.space_group_name_H-M   'P 1'
#
loop_
_entity.id
_entity.type
_entity.pdbx_description
1 polymer ?
#
loop_
_entity_poly.entity_id
_entity_poly.type
_entity_poly.pdbx_seq_one_letter_code
_entity_poly.pdbx_strand_id
1 'polypeptide(L)'
;MSRHIARPTRRAAKLAAWIAVPAAVLISGAAVAGGSYSAFSATTSNPTNNWSAGTVALTDDDANVAMFNTTAASAGNLKPGSTGTKCILVTSTGSLPSVVKLYGSSAATTNALSSYIDLTITQGSGATSSSCTGFTPLASGSAVYSGTLANFGSSYSSYANGITSWTTTGAASETRAYQFTYTVQSTAPNSAQGGTAALGFTWEAQNS
;
A
#
# COMPACT_ATOMS: atom_id res chain seq x y z
N MET A 1 -17.91 -28.51 -69.13
CA MET A 1 -16.48 -28.69 -68.78
C MET A 1 -16.40 -29.32 -67.40
N SER A 2 -16.31 -30.66 -67.34
CA SER A 2 -16.38 -31.42 -66.09
C SER A 2 -14.99 -31.46 -65.45
N ARG A 3 -14.78 -30.76 -64.33
CA ARG A 3 -13.55 -30.86 -63.54
C ARG A 3 -13.55 -32.22 -62.86
N HIS A 4 -12.74 -33.15 -63.38
CA HIS A 4 -12.43 -34.40 -62.71
C HIS A 4 -11.69 -34.08 -61.39
N ILE A 5 -12.42 -34.15 -60.28
CA ILE A 5 -11.82 -34.14 -58.95
C ILE A 5 -11.14 -35.51 -58.78
N ALA A 6 -9.83 -35.54 -59.00
CA ALA A 6 -9.02 -36.72 -58.75
C ALA A 6 -9.16 -37.10 -57.27
N ARG A 7 -9.78 -38.25 -57.00
CA ARG A 7 -9.86 -38.80 -55.64
C ARG A 7 -8.43 -39.11 -55.19
N PRO A 8 -7.93 -38.51 -54.11
CA PRO A 8 -6.58 -38.74 -53.66
C PRO A 8 -6.41 -40.23 -53.36
N THR A 9 -5.40 -40.84 -53.96
CA THR A 9 -5.05 -42.23 -53.69
C THR A 9 -4.73 -42.40 -52.21
N ARG A 10 -4.94 -43.59 -51.63
CA ARG A 10 -4.64 -43.86 -50.21
C ARG A 10 -3.21 -43.44 -49.81
N ARG A 11 -2.28 -43.42 -50.77
CA ARG A 11 -0.90 -42.95 -50.58
C ARG A 11 -0.79 -41.43 -50.54
N ALA A 12 -1.49 -40.71 -51.41
CA ALA A 12 -1.54 -39.23 -51.39
C ALA A 12 -2.28 -38.69 -50.16
N ALA A 13 -3.37 -39.35 -49.75
CA ALA A 13 -4.07 -39.02 -48.51
C ALA A 13 -3.21 -39.26 -47.26
N LYS A 14 -2.40 -40.34 -47.26
CA LYS A 14 -1.40 -40.57 -46.21
C LYS A 14 -0.33 -39.47 -46.23
N LEU A 15 0.22 -39.12 -47.39
CA LEU A 15 1.27 -38.10 -47.48
C LEU A 15 0.77 -36.71 -47.03
N ALA A 16 -0.46 -36.34 -47.39
CA ALA A 16 -1.10 -35.10 -46.96
C ALA A 16 -1.33 -35.08 -45.43
N ALA A 17 -1.76 -36.21 -44.84
CA ALA A 17 -1.89 -36.34 -43.39
C ALA A 17 -0.53 -36.23 -42.68
N TRP A 18 0.54 -36.75 -43.29
CA TRP A 18 1.91 -36.67 -42.75
C TRP A 18 2.48 -35.24 -42.75
N ILE A 19 1.99 -34.34 -43.62
CA ILE A 19 2.47 -32.95 -43.69
C ILE A 19 1.55 -32.00 -42.91
N ALA A 20 0.24 -32.22 -42.95
CA ALA A 20 -0.73 -31.33 -42.31
C ALA A 20 -0.63 -31.33 -40.78
N VAL A 21 -0.32 -32.50 -40.18
CA VAL A 21 -0.19 -32.64 -38.72
C VAL A 21 1.00 -31.83 -38.17
N PRO A 22 2.24 -31.99 -38.66
CA PRO A 22 3.37 -31.19 -38.16
C PRO A 22 3.22 -29.69 -38.48
N ALA A 23 2.63 -29.32 -39.62
CA ALA A 23 2.38 -27.92 -39.95
C ALA A 23 1.39 -27.25 -38.98
N ALA A 24 0.30 -27.95 -38.63
CA ALA A 24 -0.68 -27.46 -37.65
C ALA A 24 -0.06 -27.30 -36.25
N VAL A 25 0.84 -28.20 -35.86
CA VAL A 25 1.58 -28.10 -34.58
C VAL A 25 2.49 -26.88 -34.55
N LEU A 26 3.21 -26.59 -35.64
CA LEU A 26 4.09 -25.42 -35.73
C LEU A 26 3.32 -24.09 -35.69
N ILE A 27 2.19 -24.03 -36.41
CA ILE A 27 1.32 -22.83 -36.41
C ILE A 27 0.70 -22.61 -35.03
N SER A 28 0.29 -23.67 -34.35
CA SER A 28 -0.28 -23.59 -32.98
C SER A 28 0.78 -23.14 -31.97
N GLY A 29 2.04 -23.56 -32.12
CA GLY A 29 3.15 -23.14 -31.27
C GLY A 29 3.51 -21.65 -31.41
N ALA A 30 3.42 -21.10 -32.62
CA ALA A 30 3.68 -19.67 -32.86
C ALA A 30 2.60 -18.75 -32.25
N ALA A 31 1.34 -19.20 -32.17
CA ALA A 31 0.24 -18.43 -31.57
C ALA A 31 0.34 -18.30 -30.04
N VAL A 32 0.98 -19.26 -29.36
CA VAL A 32 1.18 -19.24 -27.90
C VAL A 32 2.31 -18.29 -27.47
N ALA A 33 3.25 -17.96 -28.36
CA ALA A 33 4.40 -17.12 -28.03
C ALA A 33 4.09 -15.61 -27.95
N GLY A 34 2.90 -15.16 -28.39
CA GLY A 34 2.58 -13.74 -28.61
C GLY A 34 1.72 -13.04 -27.56
N GLY A 35 1.28 -13.71 -26.48
CA GLY A 35 0.31 -13.08 -25.58
C GLY A 35 0.13 -13.78 -24.25
N SER A 36 1.06 -13.56 -23.32
CA SER A 36 0.81 -13.33 -21.88
C SER A 36 2.13 -13.42 -21.11
N TYR A 37 2.49 -12.32 -20.45
CA TYR A 37 3.61 -12.24 -19.51
C TYR A 37 3.17 -12.81 -18.15
N SER A 38 4.10 -13.47 -17.45
CA SER A 38 3.99 -14.14 -16.13
C SER A 38 3.55 -15.62 -16.14
N ALA A 39 4.54 -16.51 -16.18
CA ALA A 39 4.60 -17.76 -15.39
C ALA A 39 5.96 -18.44 -15.60
N PHE A 40 6.71 -18.66 -14.52
CA PHE A 40 7.84 -19.58 -14.53
C PHE A 40 7.33 -21.02 -14.74
N SER A 41 7.92 -21.75 -15.68
CA SER A 41 7.64 -23.18 -15.90
C SER A 41 8.92 -23.91 -16.32
N ALA A 42 9.36 -24.82 -15.46
CA ALA A 42 10.34 -25.86 -15.75
C ALA A 42 9.84 -27.16 -15.11
N THR A 43 9.87 -28.27 -15.85
CA THR A 43 9.58 -29.59 -15.28
C THR A 43 10.87 -30.24 -14.77
N THR A 44 10.86 -30.62 -13.50
CA THR A 44 11.80 -31.56 -12.86
C THR A 44 11.09 -32.17 -11.64
N SER A 45 11.26 -33.48 -11.42
CA SER A 45 10.68 -34.17 -10.27
C SER A 45 11.58 -34.02 -9.04
N ASN A 46 11.04 -33.47 -7.96
CA ASN A 46 11.61 -33.44 -6.61
C ASN A 46 10.42 -33.57 -5.61
N PRO A 47 10.51 -34.35 -4.52
CA PRO A 47 9.36 -34.78 -3.73
C PRO A 47 8.70 -33.58 -3.03
N THR A 48 7.38 -33.69 -2.76
CA THR A 48 6.49 -32.70 -2.12
C THR A 48 7.13 -31.31 -1.94
N ASN A 49 7.09 -30.51 -3.01
CA ASN A 49 7.43 -29.09 -2.88
C ASN A 49 6.35 -28.42 -2.03
N ASN A 50 6.65 -28.15 -0.76
CA ASN A 50 5.82 -27.26 0.03
C ASN A 50 6.30 -25.83 -0.22
N TRP A 51 5.76 -25.19 -1.26
CA TRP A 51 5.97 -23.77 -1.49
C TRP A 51 5.01 -22.98 -0.60
N SER A 52 5.53 -22.42 0.49
CA SER A 52 4.82 -21.38 1.23
C SER A 52 5.08 -20.05 0.54
N ALA A 53 4.02 -19.42 0.02
CA ALA A 53 4.10 -18.03 -0.40
C ALA A 53 4.41 -17.17 0.83
N GLY A 54 5.31 -16.20 0.68
CA GLY A 54 5.57 -15.24 1.74
C GLY A 54 4.40 -14.27 1.90
N THR A 55 4.24 -13.70 3.09
CA THR A 55 3.11 -12.84 3.45
C THR A 55 3.53 -11.37 3.54
N VAL A 56 2.56 -10.48 3.36
CA VAL A 56 2.63 -9.07 3.77
C VAL A 56 1.51 -8.85 4.77
N ALA A 57 1.85 -8.36 5.95
CA ALA A 57 0.88 -8.09 6.99
C ALA A 57 1.37 -6.92 7.84
N LEU A 58 0.49 -5.94 8.04
CA LEU A 58 0.67 -4.83 8.96
C LEU A 58 -0.48 -4.85 9.97
N THR A 59 -0.16 -4.59 11.24
CA THR A 59 -1.13 -4.35 12.31
C THR A 59 -0.74 -3.09 13.07
N ASP A 60 -1.71 -2.30 13.48
CA ASP A 60 -1.54 -1.15 14.38
C ASP A 60 -2.21 -1.40 15.75
N ASP A 61 -1.96 -0.53 16.73
CA ASP A 61 -2.40 -0.68 18.12
C ASP A 61 -3.65 0.12 18.52
N ASP A 62 -4.36 0.77 17.58
CA ASP A 62 -5.48 1.67 17.90
C ASP A 62 -6.88 1.05 17.81
N ALA A 63 -6.97 -0.24 17.49
CA ALA A 63 -8.23 -0.99 17.36
C ALA A 63 -9.27 -0.32 16.45
N ASN A 64 -8.82 0.41 15.42
CA ASN A 64 -9.65 1.16 14.47
C ASN A 64 -10.42 2.33 15.11
N VAL A 65 -9.86 2.94 16.16
CA VAL A 65 -10.39 4.12 16.84
C VAL A 65 -9.61 5.35 16.38
N ALA A 66 -10.30 6.47 16.13
CA ALA A 66 -9.64 7.71 15.67
C ALA A 66 -8.53 8.17 16.63
N MET A 67 -7.30 8.24 16.12
CA MET A 67 -6.09 8.68 16.85
C MET A 67 -6.28 10.01 17.60
N PHE A 68 -7.00 10.96 16.97
CA PHE A 68 -7.47 12.17 17.63
C PHE A 68 -8.98 12.24 17.55
N ASN A 69 -9.66 12.04 18.68
CA ASN A 69 -11.08 12.35 18.83
C ASN A 69 -11.23 13.64 19.62
N THR A 70 -11.26 14.77 18.92
CA THR A 70 -11.49 16.09 19.51
C THR A 70 -12.92 16.56 19.24
N THR A 71 -13.90 15.67 19.44
CA THR A 71 -15.29 16.12 19.60
C THR A 71 -15.42 16.86 20.93
N ALA A 72 -16.43 17.73 21.06
CA ALA A 72 -16.71 18.49 22.28
C ALA A 72 -16.82 17.60 23.55
N ALA A 73 -17.04 16.30 23.38
CA ALA A 73 -17.17 15.31 24.45
C ALA A 73 -15.85 14.63 24.89
N SER A 74 -14.73 14.73 24.15
CA SER A 74 -13.54 13.90 24.44
C SER A 74 -12.20 14.64 24.50
N ALA A 75 -12.09 15.88 24.01
CA ALA A 75 -10.86 16.69 24.16
C ALA A 75 -11.10 18.21 24.33
N GLY A 76 -12.35 18.62 24.54
CA GLY A 76 -12.74 20.03 24.50
C GLY A 76 -12.71 20.61 23.08
N ASN A 77 -13.46 21.69 22.86
CA ASN A 77 -13.45 22.40 21.59
C ASN A 77 -12.03 22.88 21.27
N LEU A 78 -11.47 22.47 20.14
CA LEU A 78 -10.19 23.00 19.66
C LEU A 78 -10.29 24.51 19.47
N LYS A 79 -9.27 25.24 19.92
CA LYS A 79 -9.12 26.68 19.72
C LYS A 79 -7.76 26.97 19.08
N PRO A 80 -7.53 28.16 18.52
CA PRO A 80 -6.19 28.56 18.07
C PRO A 80 -5.14 28.31 19.16
N GLY A 81 -4.03 27.67 18.79
CA GLY A 81 -2.96 27.24 19.70
C GLY A 81 -3.18 25.90 20.42
N SER A 82 -4.35 25.24 20.27
CA SER A 82 -4.53 23.87 20.76
C SER A 82 -3.57 22.91 20.08
N THR A 83 -2.95 22.02 20.85
CA THR A 83 -2.01 21.01 20.36
C THR A 83 -2.28 19.66 21.00
N GLY A 84 -1.88 18.59 20.34
CA GLY A 84 -1.97 17.24 20.89
C GLY A 84 -1.00 16.30 20.19
N THR A 85 -0.54 15.30 20.93
CA THR A 85 0.44 14.31 20.45
C THR A 85 -0.05 12.90 20.76
N LYS A 86 0.08 12.01 19.79
CA LYS A 86 -0.22 10.58 19.91
C LYS A 86 0.78 9.76 19.14
N CYS A 87 0.96 8.51 19.57
CA CYS A 87 1.79 7.54 18.86
C CYS A 87 0.95 6.41 18.32
N ILE A 88 1.42 5.82 17.23
CA ILE A 88 0.91 4.57 16.66
C ILE A 88 2.10 3.65 16.44
N LEU A 89 1.94 2.38 16.83
CA LEU A 89 2.91 1.33 16.60
C LEU A 89 2.47 0.49 15.40
N VAL A 90 3.23 0.56 14.31
CA VAL A 90 2.98 -0.26 13.12
C VAL A 90 3.90 -1.46 13.16
N THR A 91 3.33 -2.66 13.18
CA THR A 91 4.09 -3.92 13.22
C THR A 91 3.93 -4.68 11.91
N SER A 92 5.04 -5.00 11.27
CA SER A 92 5.11 -5.91 10.12
C SER A 92 5.38 -7.33 10.60
N THR A 93 4.52 -8.25 10.22
CA THR A 93 4.70 -9.71 10.44
C THR A 93 4.88 -10.48 9.13
N GLY A 94 5.01 -9.74 8.01
CA GLY A 94 5.27 -10.33 6.70
C GLY A 94 6.60 -11.06 6.63
N SER A 95 6.69 -12.07 5.77
CA SER A 95 7.88 -12.89 5.56
C SER A 95 8.69 -12.52 4.30
N LEU A 96 8.37 -11.36 3.70
CA LEU A 96 9.03 -10.83 2.52
C LEU A 96 9.39 -9.35 2.72
N PRO A 97 10.52 -8.88 2.16
CA PRO A 97 10.83 -7.46 2.11
C PRO A 97 9.68 -6.67 1.48
N SER A 98 9.30 -5.55 2.10
CA SER A 98 8.22 -4.70 1.63
C SER A 98 8.54 -3.23 1.84
N VAL A 99 8.08 -2.38 0.93
CA VAL A 99 8.09 -0.93 1.12
C VAL A 99 6.78 -0.52 1.75
N VAL A 100 6.87 0.04 2.96
CA VAL A 100 5.74 0.60 3.70
C VAL A 100 5.61 2.07 3.37
N LYS A 101 4.43 2.45 2.90
CA LYS A 101 4.07 3.84 2.65
C LYS A 101 2.94 4.28 3.56
N LEU A 102 3.02 5.54 3.99
CA LEU A 102 1.99 6.22 4.76
C LEU A 102 1.26 7.22 3.87
N TYR A 103 -0.07 7.16 3.86
CA TYR A 103 -0.93 8.11 3.17
C TYR A 103 -2.21 8.39 3.96
N GLY A 104 -2.89 9.48 3.60
CA GLY A 104 -4.16 9.90 4.15
C GLY A 104 -5.35 9.25 3.42
N SER A 105 -6.40 8.94 4.17
CA SER A 105 -7.65 8.40 3.64
C SER A 105 -8.85 9.12 4.25
N SER A 106 -10.01 9.06 3.59
CA SER A 106 -11.28 9.59 4.12
C SER A 106 -11.22 11.06 4.61
N ALA A 107 -10.48 11.91 3.89
CA ALA A 107 -10.33 13.32 4.25
C ALA A 107 -11.68 14.05 4.17
N ALA A 108 -12.05 14.77 5.22
CA ALA A 108 -13.24 15.61 5.26
C ALA A 108 -12.97 16.88 6.08
N THR A 109 -13.49 18.02 5.62
CA THR A 109 -13.33 19.27 6.35
C THR A 109 -14.51 20.21 6.09
N THR A 110 -14.88 21.00 7.10
CA THR A 110 -15.77 22.14 6.95
C THR A 110 -15.02 23.40 7.39
N ASN A 111 -15.45 24.56 6.86
CA ASN A 111 -14.87 25.87 7.17
C ASN A 111 -13.34 25.93 6.97
N ALA A 112 -12.81 25.08 6.09
CA ALA A 112 -11.38 24.93 5.81
C ALA A 112 -10.49 24.68 7.05
N LEU A 113 -11.03 24.16 8.16
CA LEU A 113 -10.27 23.99 9.41
C LEU A 113 -8.97 23.18 9.21
N SER A 114 -8.99 22.15 8.37
CA SER A 114 -7.81 21.33 8.06
C SER A 114 -6.63 22.11 7.44
N SER A 115 -6.88 23.27 6.84
CA SER A 115 -5.84 24.14 6.29
C SER A 115 -5.10 24.93 7.39
N TYR A 116 -5.67 24.98 8.60
CA TYR A 116 -5.13 25.68 9.76
C TYR A 116 -4.70 24.73 10.89
N ILE A 117 -4.60 23.44 10.58
CA ILE A 117 -4.03 22.44 11.50
C ILE A 117 -2.67 22.06 10.93
N ASP A 118 -1.62 22.46 11.63
CA ASP A 118 -0.27 21.96 11.38
C ASP A 118 -0.17 20.52 11.86
N LEU A 119 0.44 19.67 11.05
CA LEU A 119 0.68 18.27 11.31
C LEU A 119 2.17 17.98 11.17
N THR A 120 2.73 17.33 12.18
CA THR A 120 4.07 16.75 12.13
C THR A 120 3.99 15.26 12.38
N ILE A 121 4.74 14.50 11.60
CA ILE A 121 4.85 13.04 11.73
C ILE A 121 6.32 12.70 11.86
N THR A 122 6.68 12.08 12.98
CA THR A 122 8.05 11.64 13.27
C THR A 122 8.06 10.14 13.48
N GLN A 123 8.98 9.43 12.83
CA GLN A 123 9.16 8.00 13.03
C GLN A 123 10.33 7.67 13.96
N GLY A 124 10.20 6.54 14.66
CA GLY A 124 11.10 6.16 15.74
C GLY A 124 10.87 4.74 16.24
N SER A 125 11.24 4.52 17.49
CA SER A 125 11.07 3.27 18.23
C SER A 125 10.74 3.55 19.69
N GLY A 126 10.58 2.51 20.52
CA GLY A 126 10.52 2.63 21.97
C GLY A 126 9.17 3.07 22.56
N ALA A 127 8.25 3.61 21.76
CA ALA A 127 6.88 3.81 22.20
C ALA A 127 6.23 2.46 22.53
N THR A 128 5.52 2.37 23.65
CA THR A 128 4.83 1.14 24.07
C THR A 128 3.30 1.24 24.04
N SER A 129 2.78 2.44 23.75
CA SER A 129 1.36 2.72 23.61
C SER A 129 1.13 4.05 22.90
N SER A 130 -0.13 4.40 22.69
CA SER A 130 -0.56 5.67 22.08
C SER A 130 -0.19 6.94 22.86
N SER A 131 0.32 6.85 24.09
CA SER A 131 0.78 8.01 24.88
C SER A 131 2.16 8.54 24.46
N CYS A 132 2.86 7.86 23.55
CA CYS A 132 4.26 8.14 23.19
C CYS A 132 5.29 7.96 24.30
N THR A 133 4.94 7.35 25.44
CA THR A 133 5.92 7.07 26.49
C THR A 133 7.03 6.17 25.96
N GLY A 134 8.29 6.60 26.12
CA GLY A 134 9.46 5.87 25.61
C GLY A 134 9.79 6.10 24.14
N PHE A 135 8.99 6.90 23.42
CA PHE A 135 9.25 7.22 22.01
C PHE A 135 10.63 7.87 21.84
N THR A 136 11.44 7.27 20.97
CA THR A 136 12.75 7.76 20.58
C THR A 136 12.78 7.92 19.06
N PRO A 137 12.93 9.15 18.52
CA PRO A 137 13.07 9.36 17.08
C PRO A 137 14.25 8.58 16.50
N LEU A 138 14.15 8.20 15.22
CA LEU A 138 15.30 7.66 14.51
C LEU A 138 16.45 8.68 14.46
N ALA A 139 17.68 8.19 14.54
CA ALA A 139 18.89 9.03 14.44
C ALA A 139 19.03 9.72 13.07
N SER A 140 18.48 9.12 12.02
CA SER A 140 18.39 9.71 10.68
C SER A 140 17.05 9.35 10.03
N GLY A 141 16.53 10.24 9.18
CA GLY A 141 15.25 10.02 8.50
C GLY A 141 14.02 9.94 9.42
N SER A 142 14.08 10.51 10.62
CA SER A 142 12.95 10.51 11.56
C SER A 142 11.82 11.45 11.15
N ALA A 143 12.10 12.55 10.47
CA ALA A 143 11.08 13.46 9.95
C ALA A 143 10.37 12.82 8.74
N VAL A 144 9.10 12.42 8.92
CA VAL A 144 8.27 11.83 7.85
C VAL A 144 7.47 12.92 7.15
N TYR A 145 6.87 13.85 7.90
CA TYR A 145 6.09 14.95 7.34
C TYR A 145 6.09 16.17 8.25
N SER A 146 6.05 17.35 7.64
CA SER A 146 5.76 18.63 8.29
C SER A 146 5.01 19.52 7.30
N GLY A 147 3.82 19.98 7.69
CA GLY A 147 2.95 20.82 6.85
C GLY A 147 1.54 20.85 7.42
N THR A 148 0.55 21.26 6.63
CA THR A 148 -0.85 21.27 7.09
C THR A 148 -1.51 19.90 6.92
N LEU A 149 -2.55 19.63 7.72
CA LEU A 149 -3.39 18.45 7.61
C LEU A 149 -4.06 18.37 6.23
N ALA A 150 -4.52 19.51 5.70
CA ALA A 150 -5.08 19.60 4.35
C ALA A 150 -4.08 19.18 3.27
N ASN A 151 -2.85 19.71 3.33
CA ASN A 151 -1.82 19.40 2.34
C ASN A 151 -1.38 17.93 2.39
N PHE A 152 -1.36 17.33 3.58
CA PHE A 152 -1.07 15.90 3.71
C PHE A 152 -2.15 15.07 3.00
N GLY A 153 -3.42 15.32 3.33
CA GLY A 153 -4.54 14.55 2.80
C GLY A 153 -4.73 14.69 1.29
N SER A 154 -4.33 15.83 0.69
CA SER A 154 -4.40 16.02 -0.76
C SER A 154 -3.18 15.49 -1.51
N SER A 155 -1.98 15.59 -0.92
CA SER A 155 -0.73 15.22 -1.61
C SER A 155 -0.38 13.74 -1.49
N TYR A 156 -0.78 13.11 -0.38
CA TYR A 156 -0.45 11.73 -0.04
C TYR A 156 -1.75 10.97 0.24
N SER A 157 -2.39 10.44 -0.81
CA SER A 157 -3.78 9.94 -0.74
C SER A 157 -3.95 8.47 -1.15
N SER A 158 -2.86 7.80 -1.52
CA SER A 158 -2.82 6.41 -1.97
C SER A 158 -1.41 5.84 -1.82
N TYR A 159 -1.23 4.54 -2.05
CA TYR A 159 0.11 3.96 -2.12
C TYR A 159 1.00 4.59 -3.19
N ALA A 160 0.44 4.97 -4.34
CA ALA A 160 1.22 5.50 -5.46
C ALA A 160 1.98 6.78 -5.07
N ASN A 161 1.28 7.71 -4.40
CA ASN A 161 1.83 8.99 -3.95
C ASN A 161 2.19 9.03 -2.46
N GLY A 162 1.97 7.96 -1.68
CA GLY A 162 2.25 7.93 -0.24
C GLY A 162 3.73 8.14 0.11
N ILE A 163 3.98 8.64 1.32
CA ILE A 163 5.33 8.88 1.84
C ILE A 163 5.96 7.54 2.18
N THR A 164 7.09 7.22 1.55
CA THR A 164 7.92 6.08 1.95
C THR A 164 8.61 6.41 3.26
N SER A 165 8.22 5.73 4.33
CA SER A 165 8.79 5.93 5.66
C SER A 165 9.70 4.78 6.08
N TRP A 166 9.41 3.55 5.63
CA TRP A 166 10.06 2.35 6.15
C TRP A 166 10.09 1.22 5.11
N THR A 167 11.20 0.50 5.05
CA THR A 167 11.34 -0.76 4.32
C THR A 167 11.52 -1.89 5.33
N THR A 168 10.68 -2.91 5.26
CA THR A 168 10.78 -4.12 6.08
C THR A 168 11.76 -5.10 5.44
N THR A 169 12.43 -5.90 6.25
CA THR A 169 13.27 -7.01 5.79
C THR A 169 12.46 -8.28 5.55
N GLY A 170 11.36 -8.45 6.28
CA GLY A 170 10.53 -9.66 6.20
C GLY A 170 11.19 -10.91 6.79
N ALA A 171 12.25 -10.76 7.59
CA ALA A 171 12.92 -11.89 8.23
C ALA A 171 12.35 -12.24 9.61
N ALA A 172 11.73 -11.26 10.28
CA ALA A 172 11.14 -11.37 11.60
C ALA A 172 10.06 -10.29 11.79
N SER A 173 9.34 -10.34 12.93
CA SER A 173 8.46 -9.25 13.31
C SER A 173 9.27 -7.96 13.52
N GLU A 174 8.83 -6.88 12.87
CA GLU A 174 9.48 -5.58 12.96
C GLU A 174 8.44 -4.52 13.31
N THR A 175 8.75 -3.63 14.26
CA THR A 175 7.83 -2.57 14.68
C THR A 175 8.46 -1.19 14.46
N ARG A 176 7.67 -0.28 13.88
CA ARG A 176 7.99 1.14 13.73
C ARG A 176 6.98 1.97 14.50
N ALA A 177 7.46 2.86 15.38
CA ALA A 177 6.60 3.82 16.05
C ALA A 177 6.53 5.11 15.24
N TYR A 178 5.34 5.71 15.16
CA TYR A 178 5.10 7.02 14.56
C TYR A 178 4.47 7.93 15.60
N GLN A 179 5.08 9.08 15.85
CA GLN A 179 4.54 10.16 16.66
C GLN A 179 3.90 11.19 15.75
N PHE A 180 2.60 11.42 15.96
CA PHE A 180 1.82 12.46 15.31
C PHE A 180 1.59 13.59 16.30
N THR A 181 1.90 14.81 15.87
CA THR A 181 1.56 16.02 16.64
C THR A 181 0.78 16.96 15.74
N TYR A 182 -0.38 17.40 16.24
CA TYR A 182 -1.14 18.47 15.60
C TYR A 182 -1.02 19.76 16.40
N THR A 183 -1.13 20.89 15.70
CA THR A 183 -1.31 22.22 16.31
C THR A 183 -2.31 23.01 15.48
N VAL A 184 -3.37 23.51 16.11
CA VAL A 184 -4.24 24.51 15.47
C VAL A 184 -3.46 25.82 15.43
N GLN A 185 -3.22 26.35 14.24
CA GLN A 185 -2.48 27.59 14.05
C GLN A 185 -3.08 28.72 14.89
N SER A 186 -2.23 29.51 15.55
CA SER A 186 -2.67 30.68 16.32
C SER A 186 -3.31 31.75 15.43
N THR A 187 -3.04 31.72 14.13
CA THR A 187 -3.57 32.61 13.10
C THR A 187 -4.84 32.10 12.44
N ALA A 188 -5.44 30.99 12.91
CA ALA A 188 -6.67 30.47 12.34
C ALA A 188 -7.78 31.55 12.40
N PRO A 189 -8.40 31.91 11.26
CA PRO A 189 -9.37 33.00 11.20
C PRO A 189 -10.73 32.60 11.81
N ASN A 190 -11.55 33.58 12.16
CA ASN A 190 -12.91 33.35 12.65
C ASN A 190 -13.78 32.55 11.67
N SER A 191 -13.48 32.60 10.36
CA SER A 191 -14.17 31.79 9.36
C SER A 191 -13.96 30.28 9.55
N ALA A 192 -12.91 29.86 10.26
CA ALA A 192 -12.66 28.45 10.61
C ALA A 192 -13.41 27.98 11.87
N GLN A 193 -14.02 28.90 12.62
CA GLN A 193 -14.76 28.59 13.83
C GLN A 193 -15.95 27.66 13.54
N GLY A 194 -16.21 26.70 14.43
CA GLY A 194 -17.26 25.69 14.26
C GLY A 194 -16.97 24.68 13.14
N GLY A 195 -15.80 24.79 12.49
CA GLY A 195 -15.34 23.84 11.48
C GLY A 195 -14.99 22.48 12.06
N THR A 196 -14.94 21.49 11.18
CA THR A 196 -14.45 20.14 11.47
C THR A 196 -13.34 19.78 10.49
N ALA A 197 -12.46 18.88 10.93
CA ALA A 197 -11.42 18.28 10.11
C ALA A 197 -11.28 16.82 10.52
N ALA A 198 -11.26 15.94 9.53
CA ALA A 198 -11.07 14.50 9.70
C ALA A 198 -10.12 14.01 8.61
N LEU A 199 -9.23 13.11 9.00
CA LEU A 199 -8.29 12.43 8.11
C LEU A 199 -7.91 11.09 8.76
N GLY A 200 -8.08 10.00 8.01
CA GLY A 200 -7.52 8.70 8.35
C GLY A 200 -6.05 8.62 7.92
N PHE A 201 -5.24 7.89 8.67
CA PHE A 201 -3.85 7.58 8.31
C PHE A 201 -3.76 6.09 8.00
N THR A 202 -3.19 5.76 6.86
CA THR A 202 -3.11 4.38 6.37
C THR A 202 -1.68 4.03 6.05
N TRP A 203 -1.22 2.93 6.66
CA TRP A 203 0.02 2.26 6.28
C TRP A 203 -0.31 1.09 5.38
N GLU A 204 0.31 1.07 4.21
CA GLU A 204 0.22 -0.04 3.28
C GLU A 204 1.63 -0.51 2.94
N ALA A 205 1.82 -1.84 3.00
CA ALA A 205 3.04 -2.50 2.59
C ALA A 205 2.80 -3.17 1.23
N GLN A 206 3.72 -2.97 0.29
CA GLN A 206 3.77 -3.78 -0.93
C GLN A 206 5.16 -4.38 -1.07
N ASN A 207 5.23 -5.62 -1.53
CA ASN A 207 6.49 -6.28 -1.83
C ASN A 207 7.22 -5.54 -2.95
N SER A 208 8.55 -5.54 -2.84
CA SER A 208 9.45 -5.06 -3.90
C SER A 208 9.82 -6.16 -4.87
#